data_AF-A0A150MDT8-F1
#
_entry.id   AF-A0A150MDT8-F1
#
_cell.length_a   1.000
_cell.length_b   1.000
_cell.length_c   1.000
_cell.angle_alpha   90.00
_cell.angle_beta   90.00
_cell.angle_gamma   90.00
#
_symmetry.space_group_name_H-M   'P 1'
#
loop_
_entity.id
_entity.type
_entity.pdbx_description
1 polymer ?
#
loop_
_entity_poly.entity_id
_entity_poly.type
_entity_poly.pdbx_seq_one_letter_code
_entity_poly.pdbx_strand_id
1 'polypeptide(L)' 'MNMDFDLRKAIIQNVSDNTREELKATIVDAIQGGEEKMLPGLGVLFEVIWKNADANEQQMMLETLEEGLKKPERH' A
#
# COMPACT_ATOMS: atom_id res chain seq x y z
N MET A 1 -22.27 -6.69 -10.61
CA MET A 1 -21.07 -5.86 -10.46
C MET A 1 -20.53 -6.15 -9.08
N ASN A 2 -19.29 -6.66 -8.97
CA ASN A 2 -18.72 -7.14 -7.72
C ASN A 2 -18.12 -5.97 -6.92
N MET A 3 -18.64 -5.73 -5.71
CA MET A 3 -18.19 -4.71 -4.76
C MET A 3 -16.67 -4.75 -4.50
N ASP A 4 -16.03 -5.92 -4.54
CA ASP A 4 -14.59 -6.08 -4.33
C ASP A 4 -13.73 -5.35 -5.39
N PHE A 5 -14.24 -5.27 -6.62
CA PHE A 5 -13.56 -4.57 -7.71
C PHE A 5 -13.61 -3.05 -7.51
N ASP A 6 -14.71 -2.55 -6.94
CA ASP A 6 -14.90 -1.14 -6.66
C ASP A 6 -14.04 -0.68 -5.47
N LEU A 7 -13.88 -1.53 -4.44
CA LEU A 7 -12.99 -1.23 -3.31
C LEU A 7 -11.51 -1.18 -3.74
N ARG A 8 -11.04 -2.16 -4.53
CA ARG A 8 -9.65 -2.13 -5.05
C ARG A 8 -9.38 -0.85 -5.83
N LYS A 9 -10.30 -0.47 -6.71
CA LYS A 9 -10.18 0.75 -7.52
C LYS A 9 -10.18 2.01 -6.66
N ALA A 10 -11.09 2.11 -5.69
CA ALA A 10 -11.16 3.25 -4.79
C ALA A 10 -9.86 3.40 -3.98
N ILE A 11 -9.30 2.30 -3.46
CA ILE A 11 -8.03 2.32 -2.75
C ILE A 11 -6.90 2.81 -3.66
N ILE A 12 -6.76 2.25 -4.87
CA ILE A 12 -5.73 2.67 -5.83
C ILE A 12 -5.87 4.15 -6.15
N GLN A 13 -7.08 4.62 -6.49
CA GLN A 13 -7.34 6.03 -6.79
C GLN A 13 -6.98 6.96 -5.62
N ASN A 14 -7.29 6.57 -4.38
CA ASN A 14 -6.99 7.36 -3.19
C ASN A 14 -5.48 7.51 -2.91
N VAL A 15 -4.64 6.62 -3.44
CA VAL A 15 -3.18 6.64 -3.20
C VAL A 15 -2.35 6.90 -4.46
N SER A 16 -2.96 6.92 -5.65
CA SER A 16 -2.26 7.10 -6.94
C SER A 16 -1.57 8.46 -7.07
N ASP A 17 -2.11 9.49 -6.43
CA ASP A 17 -1.55 10.85 -6.44
C ASP A 17 -0.63 11.14 -5.25
N ASN A 18 -0.48 10.17 -4.33
CA ASN A 18 0.35 10.34 -3.14
C ASN A 18 1.83 10.38 -3.51
N THR A 19 2.54 11.31 -2.89
CA THR A 19 3.99 11.31 -2.83
C THR A 19 4.51 10.11 -2.04
N ARG A 20 5.79 9.80 -2.21
CA ARG A 20 6.45 8.72 -1.47
C ARG A 20 6.34 8.84 0.05
N GLU A 21 6.38 10.07 0.55
CA GLU A 21 6.27 10.37 1.98
C GLU A 21 4.85 10.11 2.49
N GLU A 22 3.84 10.50 1.70
CA GLU A 22 2.43 10.21 1.98
C GLU A 22 2.13 8.72 1.89
N LEU A 23 2.69 8.00 0.92
CA LEU A 23 2.58 6.54 0.83
C LEU A 23 3.17 5.86 2.08
N LYS A 24 4.34 6.33 2.53
CA LYS A 24 4.98 5.83 3.75
C LYS A 24 4.09 6.09 4.98
N ALA A 25 3.56 7.30 5.10
CA ALA A 25 2.65 7.65 6.20
C ALA A 25 1.43 6.73 6.21
N THR A 26 0.77 6.54 5.07
CA THR A 26 -0.38 5.63 4.93
C THR A 26 -0.06 4.20 5.34
N ILE A 27 1.10 3.67 4.94
CA ILE A 27 1.55 2.32 5.33
C ILE A 27 1.77 2.23 6.85
N VAL A 28 2.49 3.21 7.42
CA VAL A 28 2.80 3.24 8.85
C VAL A 28 1.52 3.38 9.68
N ASP A 29 0.61 4.25 9.27
CA ASP A 29 -0.69 4.47 9.93
C ASP A 29 -1.57 3.22 9.86
N ALA A 30 -1.59 2.53 8.72
CA ALA A 30 -2.32 1.27 8.58
C ALA A 30 -1.76 0.17 9.49
N ILE A 31 -0.42 0.07 9.61
CA ILE A 31 0.25 -0.90 10.48
C ILE A 31 0.04 -0.55 11.97
N GLN A 32 0.12 0.73 12.35
CA GLN A 32 -0.04 1.18 13.73
C GLN A 32 -1.49 1.17 14.19
N GLY A 33 -2.42 1.45 13.28
CA GLY A 33 -3.85 1.51 13.56
C GLY A 33 -4.44 0.17 14.01
N GLY A 34 -3.80 -0.95 13.68
CA GLY A 34 -4.15 -2.28 14.20
C GLY A 34 -5.60 -2.72 13.91
N GLU A 35 -6.29 -2.03 12.99
CA GLU A 35 -7.64 -2.39 12.62
C GLU A 35 -7.58 -3.64 11.73
N GLU A 36 -7.61 -4.83 12.36
CA GLU A 36 -7.73 -6.13 11.70
C GLU A 36 -8.88 -6.19 10.67
N LYS A 37 -9.82 -5.24 10.71
CA LYS A 37 -10.91 -5.09 9.73
C LYS A 37 -10.48 -4.47 8.39
N MET A 38 -9.36 -3.75 8.33
CA MET A 38 -8.87 -3.09 7.10
C MET A 38 -7.61 -3.73 6.51
N LEU A 39 -6.88 -4.55 7.28
CA LEU A 39 -5.72 -5.30 6.81
C LEU A 39 -6.15 -6.71 6.40
N PRO A 40 -6.49 -6.97 5.11
CA PRO A 40 -6.66 -8.34 4.63
C PRO A 40 -5.35 -9.12 4.82
N GLY A 41 -5.34 -10.44 4.64
CA GLY A 41 -4.14 -11.27 4.84
C GLY A 41 -2.87 -10.75 4.13
N LEU A 42 -3.00 -10.09 2.97
CA LEU A 42 -1.88 -9.41 2.30
C LEU A 42 -1.30 -8.23 3.09
N GLY A 43 -2.13 -7.45 3.79
CA GLY A 43 -1.70 -6.36 4.66
C GLY A 43 -0.86 -6.85 5.83
N VAL A 44 -1.26 -7.97 6.46
CA VAL A 44 -0.48 -8.61 7.54
C VAL A 44 0.86 -9.12 7.03
N LEU A 45 0.91 -9.74 5.86
CA LEU A 45 2.17 -10.19 5.26
C LEU A 45 3.10 -9.01 4.92
N PHE A 46 2.54 -7.92 4.37
CA PHE A 46 3.31 -6.72 4.07
C PHE A 46 3.82 -6.03 5.34
N GLU A 47 3.02 -5.99 6.41
CA GLU A 47 3.45 -5.49 7.71
C GLU A 47 4.67 -6.23 8.25
N VAL A 48 4.65 -7.57 8.18
CA VAL A 48 5.78 -8.38 8.65
C VAL A 48 7.04 -8.07 7.84
N ILE A 49 6.94 -7.97 6.51
CA ILE A 49 8.07 -7.58 5.65
C ILE A 49 8.55 -6.17 6.02
N TRP A 50 7.63 -5.21 6.14
CA TRP A 50 7.93 -3.81 6.45
C TRP A 50 8.66 -3.62 7.79
N LYS A 51 8.22 -4.33 8.84
CA LYS A 51 8.83 -4.29 10.17
C LYS A 51 10.21 -4.94 10.23
N ASN A 52 10.48 -5.90 9.36
CA ASN A 52 11.79 -6.59 9.30
C ASN A 52 12.74 -5.94 8.28
N ALA A 53 12.23 -5.09 7.39
CA ALA A 53 13.01 -4.40 6.38
C ALA A 53 13.85 -3.28 6.99
N ASP A 54 15.08 -3.13 6.48
CA ASP A 54 15.91 -1.97 6.76
C ASP A 54 15.44 -0.71 5.98
N ALA A 55 16.12 0.42 6.20
CA ALA A 55 15.74 1.68 5.57
C ALA A 55 15.85 1.66 4.04
N ASN A 56 16.81 0.93 3.47
CA ASN A 56 16.98 0.81 2.03
C ASN A 56 15.90 -0.08 1.42
N GLU A 57 15.56 -1.18 2.09
CA GLU A 57 14.50 -2.09 1.70
C GLU A 57 13.13 -1.40 1.75
N GLN A 58 12.86 -0.63 2.81
CA GLN A 58 11.64 0.21 2.90
C GLN A 58 11.58 1.23 1.76
N GLN A 59 12.70 1.88 1.44
CA GLN A 59 12.76 2.83 0.33
C GLN A 59 12.49 2.15 -1.02
N MET A 60 13.06 0.97 -1.25
CA MET A 60 12.83 0.18 -2.47
C MET A 60 11.37 -0.27 -2.60
N MET A 61 10.75 -0.70 -1.50
CA MET A 61 9.33 -1.05 -1.46
C MET A 61 8.44 0.14 -1.82
N LEU A 62 8.72 1.32 -1.25
CA LEU A 62 7.98 2.54 -1.55
C LEU A 62 8.15 2.99 -3.00
N GLU A 63 9.37 2.94 -3.54
CA GLU A 63 9.64 3.27 -4.94
C GLU A 63 8.92 2.33 -5.89
N THR A 64 8.97 1.02 -5.63
CA THR A 64 8.25 0.01 -6.41
C THR A 64 6.74 0.23 -6.36
N LEU A 65 6.21 0.57 -5.19
CA LEU A 65 4.79 0.86 -5.00
C LEU A 65 4.37 2.13 -5.77
N GLU A 66 5.13 3.22 -5.62
CA GLU A 66 4.90 4.49 -6.31
C GLU A 66 4.91 4.29 -7.84
N GLU A 67 5.89 3.57 -8.38
CA GLU A 67 5.94 3.25 -9.81
C GLU A 67 4.78 2.38 -10.27
N GLY A 68 4.37 1.40 -9.46
CA GLY A 68 3.25 0.52 -9.76
C GLY A 68 1.92 1.27 -9.81
N LEU A 69 1.73 2.24 -8.92
CA LEU A 69 0.53 3.09 -8.87
C LEU A 69 0.47 4.10 -10.03
N LYS A 70 1.62 4.56 -10.52
CA LYS A 70 1.73 5.48 -11.68
C LYS A 70 1.60 4.79 -13.04
N LYS A 71 1.68 3.45 -13.09
CA LYS A 71 1.45 2.66 -14.31
C LYS A 71 -0.01 2.21 -14.32
N PRO A 72 -0.96 2.99 -14.88
CA PRO A 72 -2.30 2.48 -15.12
C PRO A 72 -2.15 1.27 -16.04
N GLU A 73 -2.69 0.14 -15.59
CA GLU A 73 -2.69 -1.18 -16.22
C GLU A 73 -2.43 -1.14 -17.75
N ARG A 74 -1.19 -1.45 -18.17
CA ARG A 74 -0.96 -1.88 -19.55
C ARG A 74 -1.72 -3.20 -19.70
N HIS A 75 -2.91 -3.13 -20.30
CA HIS A 75 -3.60 -4.27 -20.87
C HIS A 75 -2.71 -4.96 -21.89
#